data_AF-A0A836VDI2-F1
#
_entry.id   AF-A0A836VDI2-F1
#
_cell.length_a   1.000
_cell.length_b   1.000
_cell.length_c   1.000
_cell.angle_alpha   90.00
_cell.angle_beta   90.00
_cell.angle_gamma   90.00
#
_symmetry.space_group_name_H-M   'P 1'
#
loop_
_entity.id
_entity.type
_entity.pdbx_description
1 polymer ?
#
loop_
_entity_poly.entity_id
_entity_poly.type
_entity_poly.pdbx_seq_one_letter_code
_entity_poly.pdbx_strand_id
1 'polypeptide(L)'
;KTEGESKACISRLAELDLLSKTLEERALALSSVERDHDECHARVLAARGGRDELLQRLGSLKAQCERLDQVAAQRHSQADLLRIEERETSIYSHLGEAFGKDGIQALVIESALPEIEEEANAILRRLTDNRVRIAIESLRDLKKGGTRETLDITISDEIGERPYHLFSGGEAFRTDFALRIALSKVLARRAGSQLRTLIIDEGFGTQDKRGLECLKEAIQEISRDFDMLLVVTHLAELQDIFPVQIAVTKDPALGSRFEVVHQA
;
A
#
# COMPACT_ATOMS: atom_id res chain seq x y z
N LYS A 1 -112.78 8.12 -80.39
CA LYS A 1 -111.64 7.26 -80.00
C LYS A 1 -110.48 8.04 -79.37
N THR A 2 -110.42 9.37 -79.51
CA THR A 2 -109.28 10.23 -79.14
C THR A 2 -109.30 10.80 -77.71
N GLU A 3 -110.43 10.88 -77.01
CA GLU A 3 -110.51 11.47 -75.64
C GLU A 3 -110.20 10.49 -74.50
N GLY A 4 -110.53 9.21 -74.65
CA GLY A 4 -110.30 8.18 -73.62
C GLY A 4 -108.83 7.76 -73.50
N GLU A 5 -108.12 7.70 -74.62
CA GLU A 5 -106.66 7.46 -74.66
C GLU A 5 -105.88 8.63 -74.05
N SER A 6 -106.39 9.86 -74.20
CA SER A 6 -105.79 11.07 -73.64
C SER A 6 -105.87 11.12 -72.10
N LYS A 7 -107.02 10.75 -71.51
CA LYS A 7 -107.19 10.67 -70.03
C LYS A 7 -106.31 9.60 -69.39
N ALA A 8 -106.18 8.42 -70.00
CA ALA A 8 -105.30 7.36 -69.50
C ALA A 8 -103.82 7.78 -69.56
N CYS A 9 -103.43 8.49 -70.63
CA CYS A 9 -102.08 9.02 -70.78
C CYS A 9 -101.76 10.10 -69.73
N ILE A 10 -102.71 11.01 -69.44
CA ILE A 10 -102.60 12.04 -68.40
C ILE A 10 -102.48 11.42 -67.00
N SER A 11 -103.26 10.38 -66.68
CA SER A 11 -103.17 9.64 -65.40
C SER A 11 -101.81 8.97 -65.23
N ARG A 12 -101.30 8.31 -66.29
CA ARG A 12 -99.99 7.66 -66.29
C ARG A 12 -98.86 8.67 -66.12
N LEU A 13 -98.98 9.85 -66.74
CA LEU A 13 -98.05 10.97 -66.60
C LEU A 13 -98.02 11.50 -65.16
N ALA A 14 -99.18 11.63 -64.50
CA ALA A 14 -99.26 12.07 -63.10
C ALA A 14 -98.66 11.05 -62.12
N GLU A 15 -98.88 9.75 -62.35
CA GLU A 15 -98.24 8.68 -61.56
C GLU A 15 -96.72 8.65 -61.75
N LEU A 16 -96.24 8.83 -62.99
CA LEU A 16 -94.81 8.91 -63.28
C LEU A 16 -94.16 10.16 -62.67
N ASP A 17 -94.84 11.30 -62.64
CA ASP A 17 -94.36 12.54 -62.00
C ASP A 17 -94.28 12.38 -60.47
N LEU A 18 -95.27 11.72 -59.85
CA LEU A 18 -95.24 11.41 -58.42
C LEU A 18 -94.11 10.41 -58.08
N LEU A 19 -93.92 9.39 -58.92
CA LEU A 19 -92.82 8.43 -58.76
C LEU A 19 -91.46 9.10 -58.94
N SER A 20 -91.31 10.02 -59.90
CA SER A 20 -90.10 10.82 -60.09
C SER A 20 -89.76 11.64 -58.85
N LYS A 21 -90.75 12.37 -58.31
CA LYS A 21 -90.58 13.15 -57.06
C LYS A 21 -90.18 12.27 -55.87
N THR A 22 -90.81 11.10 -55.74
CA THR A 22 -90.49 10.15 -54.66
C THR A 22 -89.08 9.56 -54.82
N LEU A 23 -88.65 9.31 -56.05
CA LEU A 23 -87.30 8.84 -56.37
C LEU A 23 -86.26 9.93 -56.13
N GLU A 24 -86.57 11.20 -56.45
CA GLU A 24 -85.73 12.36 -56.15
C GLU A 24 -85.55 12.56 -54.64
N GLU A 25 -86.62 12.48 -53.85
CA GLU A 25 -86.57 12.55 -52.38
C GLU A 25 -85.75 11.40 -51.78
N ARG A 26 -85.92 10.18 -52.28
CA ARG A 26 -85.13 9.02 -51.83
C ARG A 26 -83.67 9.11 -52.26
N ALA A 27 -83.37 9.65 -53.44
CA ALA A 27 -82.01 9.89 -53.89
C ALA A 27 -81.31 10.95 -53.01
N LEU A 28 -82.02 12.01 -52.63
CA LEU A 28 -81.56 13.01 -51.67
C LEU A 28 -81.31 12.37 -50.29
N ALA A 29 -82.23 11.55 -49.78
CA ALA A 29 -82.06 10.86 -48.51
C ALA A 29 -80.89 9.87 -48.53
N LEU A 30 -80.71 9.11 -49.62
CA LEU A 30 -79.58 8.21 -49.82
C LEU A 30 -78.25 8.98 -49.83
N SER A 31 -78.18 10.12 -50.52
CA SER A 31 -76.98 10.96 -50.57
C SER A 31 -76.59 11.54 -49.19
N SER A 32 -77.57 11.77 -48.31
CA SER A 32 -77.32 12.18 -46.93
C SER A 32 -76.74 11.03 -46.11
N VAL A 33 -77.32 9.83 -46.23
CA VAL A 33 -76.85 8.64 -45.51
C VAL A 33 -75.46 8.21 -45.98
N GLU A 34 -75.15 8.34 -47.27
CA GLU A 34 -73.82 8.09 -47.84
C GLU A 34 -72.78 9.05 -47.24
N ARG A 35 -73.10 10.35 -47.12
CA ARG A 35 -72.22 11.31 -46.44
C ARG A 35 -71.99 10.98 -44.97
N ASP A 36 -73.05 10.64 -44.23
CA ASP A 36 -72.94 10.27 -42.82
C ASP A 36 -72.11 8.99 -42.64
N HIS A 37 -72.27 8.02 -43.55
CA HIS A 37 -71.45 6.81 -43.59
C HIS A 37 -69.98 7.12 -43.83
N ASP A 38 -69.67 7.94 -44.84
CA ASP A 38 -68.30 8.34 -45.18
C ASP A 38 -67.64 9.10 -44.02
N GLU A 39 -68.38 9.99 -43.34
CA GLU A 39 -67.89 10.72 -42.18
C GLU A 39 -67.63 9.78 -40.99
N CYS A 40 -68.57 8.88 -40.67
CA CYS A 40 -68.38 7.85 -39.65
C CYS A 40 -67.20 6.93 -39.98
N HIS A 41 -67.06 6.51 -41.24
CA HIS A 41 -65.97 5.67 -41.69
C HIS A 41 -64.61 6.38 -41.56
N ALA A 42 -64.53 7.65 -41.96
CA ALA A 42 -63.34 8.48 -41.77
C ALA A 42 -62.96 8.62 -40.29
N ARG A 43 -63.95 8.83 -39.40
CA ARG A 43 -63.71 8.89 -37.94
C ARG A 43 -63.19 7.58 -37.38
N VAL A 44 -63.71 6.44 -37.84
CA VAL A 44 -63.22 5.11 -37.42
C VAL A 44 -61.79 4.87 -37.89
N LEU A 45 -61.46 5.24 -39.14
CA LEU A 45 -60.09 5.13 -39.65
C LEU A 45 -59.12 6.00 -38.87
N ALA A 46 -59.48 7.26 -38.59
CA ALA A 46 -58.66 8.17 -37.79
C ALA A 46 -58.44 7.63 -36.36
N ALA A 47 -59.50 7.12 -35.72
CA ALA A 47 -59.41 6.53 -34.39
C ALA A 47 -58.54 5.25 -34.37
N ARG A 48 -58.61 4.42 -35.41
CA ARG A 48 -57.72 3.25 -35.58
C ARG A 48 -56.27 3.67 -35.75
N GLY A 49 -56.00 4.66 -36.60
CA GLY A 49 -54.65 5.21 -36.77
C GLY A 49 -54.06 5.72 -35.46
N GLY A 50 -54.84 6.50 -34.70
CA GLY A 50 -54.42 6.99 -33.38
C GLY A 50 -54.19 5.87 -32.35
N ARG A 51 -55.03 4.83 -32.36
CA ARG A 51 -54.83 3.65 -31.51
C ARG A 51 -53.52 2.93 -31.84
N ASP A 52 -53.25 2.72 -33.12
CA ASP A 52 -52.07 1.98 -33.57
C ASP A 52 -50.78 2.76 -33.25
N GLU A 53 -50.80 4.08 -33.38
CA GLU A 53 -49.70 4.97 -32.95
C GLU A 53 -49.48 4.90 -31.42
N LEU A 54 -50.54 4.96 -30.62
CA LEU A 54 -50.46 4.81 -29.17
C LEU A 54 -49.93 3.44 -28.74
N LEU A 55 -50.33 2.36 -29.42
CA LEU A 55 -49.83 1.02 -29.17
C LEU A 55 -48.34 0.90 -29.51
N GLN A 56 -47.90 1.49 -30.62
CA GLN A 56 -46.48 1.54 -30.99
C GLN A 56 -45.67 2.31 -29.94
N ARG A 57 -46.18 3.45 -29.48
CA ARG A 57 -45.54 4.27 -28.44
C ARG A 57 -45.52 3.57 -27.07
N LEU A 58 -46.58 2.84 -26.73
CA LEU A 58 -46.60 2.01 -25.52
C LEU A 58 -45.56 0.88 -25.60
N GLY A 59 -45.44 0.22 -26.75
CA GLY A 59 -44.44 -0.82 -26.98
C GLY A 59 -43.01 -0.29 -26.86
N SER A 60 -42.73 0.88 -27.44
CA SER A 60 -41.40 1.51 -27.35
C SER A 60 -41.07 1.95 -25.92
N LEU A 61 -42.02 2.54 -25.20
CA LEU A 61 -41.84 2.91 -23.79
C LEU A 61 -41.62 1.68 -22.89
N LYS A 62 -42.37 0.59 -23.09
CA LYS A 62 -42.15 -0.66 -22.34
C LYS A 62 -40.76 -1.24 -22.58
N ALA A 63 -40.31 -1.31 -23.84
CA ALA A 63 -38.97 -1.78 -24.17
C ALA A 63 -37.87 -0.87 -23.58
N GLN A 64 -38.12 0.44 -23.47
CA GLN A 64 -37.21 1.38 -22.79
C GLN A 64 -37.16 1.14 -21.29
N CYS A 65 -38.31 0.92 -20.62
CA CYS A 65 -38.36 0.59 -19.20
C CYS A 65 -37.59 -0.72 -18.90
N GLU A 66 -37.85 -1.78 -19.65
CA GLU A 66 -37.15 -3.07 -19.48
C GLU A 66 -35.63 -2.93 -19.66
N ARG A 67 -35.19 -2.11 -20.63
CA ARG A 67 -33.77 -1.82 -20.84
C ARG A 67 -33.18 -1.05 -19.65
N LEU A 68 -33.90 -0.07 -19.10
CA LEU A 68 -33.46 0.68 -17.94
C LEU A 68 -33.32 -0.21 -16.70
N ASP A 69 -34.27 -1.14 -16.50
CA ASP A 69 -34.22 -2.10 -15.39
C ASP A 69 -33.01 -3.05 -15.53
N GLN A 70 -32.72 -3.53 -16.74
CA GLN A 70 -31.53 -4.35 -17.00
C GLN A 70 -30.22 -3.58 -16.72
N VAL A 71 -30.13 -2.33 -17.18
CA VAL A 71 -28.94 -1.49 -16.94
C VAL A 71 -28.79 -1.18 -15.44
N ALA A 72 -29.89 -0.95 -14.72
CA ALA A 72 -29.87 -0.73 -13.28
C ALA A 72 -29.36 -1.97 -12.52
N ALA A 73 -29.84 -3.17 -12.89
CA ALA A 73 -29.38 -4.42 -12.30
C ALA A 73 -27.88 -4.68 -12.57
N GLN A 74 -27.42 -4.45 -13.80
CA GLN A 74 -26.00 -4.56 -14.15
C GLN A 74 -25.15 -3.59 -13.34
N ARG A 75 -25.56 -2.32 -13.23
CA ARG A 75 -24.86 -1.32 -12.40
C ARG A 75 -24.76 -1.74 -10.94
N HIS A 76 -25.83 -2.31 -10.38
CA HIS A 76 -25.81 -2.79 -9.00
C HIS A 76 -24.77 -3.91 -8.82
N SER A 77 -24.78 -4.92 -9.71
CA SER A 77 -23.81 -6.02 -9.66
C SER A 77 -22.35 -5.55 -9.83
N GLN A 78 -22.10 -4.57 -10.71
CA GLN A 78 -20.77 -4.00 -10.90
C GLN A 78 -20.32 -3.18 -9.68
N ALA A 79 -21.22 -2.46 -9.03
CA ALA A 79 -20.91 -1.72 -7.82
C ALA A 79 -20.52 -2.64 -6.66
N ASP A 80 -21.17 -3.80 -6.54
CA ASP A 80 -20.80 -4.78 -5.51
C ASP A 80 -19.45 -5.44 -5.78
N LEU A 81 -19.13 -5.75 -7.03
CA LEU A 81 -17.79 -6.22 -7.42
C LEU A 81 -16.72 -5.16 -7.14
N LEU A 82 -16.97 -3.90 -7.51
CA LEU A 82 -16.04 -2.80 -7.27
C LEU A 82 -15.76 -2.61 -5.78
N ARG A 83 -16.78 -2.73 -4.91
CA ARG A 83 -16.59 -2.65 -3.46
C ARG A 83 -15.67 -3.74 -2.91
N ILE A 84 -15.75 -4.95 -3.46
CA ILE A 84 -14.88 -6.07 -3.06
C ILE A 84 -13.44 -5.76 -3.49
N GLU A 85 -13.24 -5.36 -4.74
CA GLU A 85 -11.93 -4.98 -5.28
C GLU A 85 -11.29 -3.79 -4.55
N GLU A 86 -12.07 -2.75 -4.24
CA GLU A 86 -11.63 -1.59 -3.45
C GLU A 86 -11.18 -2.02 -2.05
N ARG A 87 -11.92 -2.94 -1.42
CA ARG A 87 -11.56 -3.49 -0.12
C ARG A 87 -10.26 -4.28 -0.18
N GLU A 88 -10.10 -5.16 -1.16
CA GLU A 88 -8.84 -5.91 -1.32
C GLU A 88 -7.67 -4.98 -1.59
N THR A 89 -7.83 -4.01 -2.49
CA THR A 89 -6.81 -3.00 -2.79
C THR A 89 -6.42 -2.22 -1.55
N SER A 90 -7.39 -1.83 -0.72
CA SER A 90 -7.11 -1.15 0.55
C SER A 90 -6.31 -2.03 1.51
N ILE A 91 -6.66 -3.31 1.63
CA ILE A 91 -5.91 -4.26 2.47
C ILE A 91 -4.47 -4.39 1.96
N TYR A 92 -4.27 -4.62 0.66
CA TYR A 92 -2.93 -4.75 0.10
C TYR A 92 -2.11 -3.47 0.22
N SER A 93 -2.73 -2.30 0.09
CA SER A 93 -2.07 -1.01 0.32
C SER A 93 -1.58 -0.89 1.77
N HIS A 94 -2.44 -1.18 2.75
CA HIS A 94 -2.05 -1.15 4.16
C HIS A 94 -0.97 -2.19 4.49
N LEU A 95 -1.03 -3.38 3.90
CA LEU A 95 0.02 -4.38 4.06
C LEU A 95 1.33 -3.91 3.42
N GLY A 96 1.28 -3.27 2.25
CA GLY A 96 2.44 -2.69 1.59
C GLY A 96 3.13 -1.62 2.45
N GLU A 97 2.35 -0.76 3.09
CA GLU A 97 2.85 0.24 4.04
C GLU A 97 3.40 -0.42 5.31
N ALA A 98 2.63 -1.34 5.93
CA ALA A 98 3.01 -2.00 7.17
C ALA A 98 4.26 -2.87 7.05
N PHE A 99 4.46 -3.55 5.91
CA PHE A 99 5.68 -4.35 5.66
C PHE A 99 6.78 -3.57 4.94
N GLY A 100 6.54 -2.30 4.64
CA GLY A 100 7.51 -1.37 4.08
C GLY A 100 8.62 -1.01 5.07
N LYS A 101 9.55 -0.17 4.60
CA LYS A 101 10.70 0.31 5.38
C LYS A 101 10.30 1.06 6.66
N ASP A 102 9.26 1.89 6.58
CA ASP A 102 8.80 2.77 7.67
C ASP A 102 7.72 2.08 8.55
N GLY A 103 7.49 0.77 8.34
CA GLY A 103 6.45 -0.01 9.01
C GLY A 103 7.02 -0.91 10.12
N ILE A 104 6.71 -2.20 10.04
CA ILE A 104 7.16 -3.24 10.99
C ILE A 104 8.69 -3.29 11.06
N GLN A 105 9.40 -3.06 9.95
CA GLN A 105 10.87 -3.07 9.94
C GLN A 105 11.44 -1.99 10.86
N ALA A 106 10.97 -0.75 10.72
CA ALA A 106 11.32 0.35 11.61
C ALA A 106 10.96 0.04 13.06
N LEU A 107 9.74 -0.44 13.32
CA LEU A 107 9.28 -0.77 14.67
C LEU A 107 10.13 -1.85 15.35
N VAL A 108 10.59 -2.86 14.58
CA VAL A 108 11.51 -3.89 15.09
C VAL A 108 12.87 -3.27 15.43
N ILE A 109 13.40 -2.38 14.59
CA ILE A 109 14.66 -1.67 14.86
C ILE A 109 14.51 -0.81 16.12
N GLU A 110 13.47 0.03 16.19
CA GLU A 110 13.19 0.89 17.34
C GLU A 110 13.04 0.10 18.64
N SER A 111 12.39 -1.07 18.59
CA SER A 111 12.28 -1.95 19.77
C SER A 111 13.62 -2.50 20.25
N ALA A 112 14.65 -2.50 19.41
CA ALA A 112 16.00 -2.98 19.75
C ALA A 112 16.94 -1.89 20.25
N LEU A 113 16.71 -0.63 19.88
CA LEU A 113 17.62 0.47 20.23
C LEU A 113 17.82 0.65 21.73
N PRO A 114 16.78 0.63 22.60
CA PRO A 114 16.98 0.78 24.04
C PRO A 114 17.90 -0.30 24.63
N GLU A 115 17.77 -1.55 24.16
CA GLU A 115 18.59 -2.66 24.64
C GLU A 115 20.06 -2.51 24.19
N ILE A 116 20.27 -2.08 22.94
CA ILE A 116 21.61 -1.81 22.40
C ILE A 116 22.25 -0.62 23.13
N GLU A 117 21.51 0.46 23.34
CA GLU A 117 21.97 1.64 24.05
C GLU A 117 22.34 1.29 25.51
N GLU A 118 21.51 0.53 26.21
CA GLU A 118 21.76 0.13 27.60
C GLU A 118 23.04 -0.69 27.72
N GLU A 119 23.23 -1.71 26.86
CA GLU A 119 24.44 -2.54 26.85
C GLU A 119 25.69 -1.74 26.47
N ALA A 120 25.60 -0.88 25.45
CA ALA A 120 26.72 -0.04 25.03
C ALA A 120 27.13 0.93 26.15
N ASN A 121 26.16 1.54 26.83
CA ASN A 121 26.41 2.42 27.96
C ASN A 121 26.91 1.69 29.20
N ALA A 122 26.52 0.44 29.43
CA ALA A 122 27.10 -0.39 30.49
C ALA A 122 28.61 -0.62 30.25
N ILE A 123 29.01 -0.87 29.01
CA ILE A 123 30.42 -1.03 28.63
C ILE A 123 31.14 0.32 28.74
N LEU A 124 30.62 1.38 28.13
CA LEU A 124 31.26 2.70 28.14
C LEU A 124 31.48 3.25 29.54
N ARG A 125 30.52 3.07 30.45
CA ARG A 125 30.69 3.44 31.87
C ARG A 125 31.94 2.85 32.50
N ARG A 126 32.27 1.59 32.18
CA ARG A 126 33.46 0.89 32.66
C ARG A 126 34.72 1.38 31.94
N LEU A 127 34.62 1.66 30.63
CA LEU A 127 35.74 2.13 29.82
C LEU A 127 36.13 3.59 30.07
N THR A 128 35.21 4.43 30.55
CA THR A 128 35.42 5.87 30.63
C THR A 128 35.21 6.42 32.04
N ASP A 129 35.21 5.58 33.07
CA ASP A 129 34.91 5.97 34.46
C ASP A 129 33.62 6.80 34.57
N ASN A 130 32.54 6.33 33.95
CA ASN A 130 31.21 6.98 33.89
C ASN A 130 31.14 8.35 33.20
N ARG A 131 32.18 8.77 32.47
CA ARG A 131 32.20 10.10 31.81
C ARG A 131 31.45 10.19 30.49
N VAL A 132 31.24 9.06 29.80
CA VAL A 132 30.68 9.04 28.46
C VAL A 132 29.41 8.18 28.43
N ARG A 133 28.41 8.68 27.71
CA ARG A 133 27.17 7.98 27.38
C ARG A 133 26.84 8.20 25.90
N ILE A 134 26.20 7.22 25.26
CA ILE A 134 25.58 7.38 23.95
C ILE A 134 24.06 7.35 24.05
N ALA A 135 23.42 8.03 23.10
CA ALA A 135 22.00 7.93 22.78
C ALA A 135 21.84 7.63 21.29
N ILE A 136 20.88 6.77 20.94
CA ILE A 136 20.57 6.46 19.53
C ILE A 136 19.22 7.08 19.18
N GLU A 137 19.24 8.03 18.24
CA GLU A 137 18.06 8.75 17.78
C GLU A 137 17.47 8.07 16.53
N SER A 138 16.29 7.46 16.69
CA SER A 138 15.56 6.78 15.59
C SER A 138 14.89 7.75 14.63
N LEU A 139 14.65 9.00 15.05
CA LEU A 139 13.92 10.00 14.29
C LEU A 139 14.69 11.32 14.27
N ARG A 140 14.78 11.92 13.08
CA ARG A 140 15.35 13.25 12.88
C ARG A 140 14.40 14.17 12.14
N ASP A 141 14.20 15.37 12.67
CA ASP A 141 13.43 16.41 12.00
C ASP A 141 14.13 16.92 10.74
N LEU A 142 13.40 16.91 9.63
CA LEU A 142 13.84 17.49 8.36
C LEU A 142 13.66 19.01 8.40
N LYS A 143 14.66 19.75 7.90
CA LYS A 143 14.61 21.23 7.79
C LYS A 143 13.42 21.78 6.99
N LYS A 144 12.74 20.94 6.21
CA LYS A 144 11.55 21.30 5.40
C LYS A 144 10.22 20.81 6.01
N GLY A 145 10.24 20.37 7.26
CA GLY A 145 9.09 19.72 7.93
C GLY A 145 9.05 18.22 7.65
N GLY A 146 8.54 17.46 8.62
CA GLY A 146 8.52 15.99 8.63
C GLY A 146 9.70 15.38 9.39
N THR A 147 9.56 14.14 9.82
CA THR A 147 10.60 13.32 10.45
C THR A 147 11.16 12.31 9.45
N ARG A 148 12.46 12.04 9.52
CA ARG A 148 13.10 10.94 8.79
C ARG A 148 13.59 9.92 9.80
N GLU A 149 13.34 8.66 9.53
CA GLU A 149 14.00 7.59 10.26
C GLU A 149 15.52 7.66 10.03
N THR A 150 16.25 7.69 11.13
CA THR A 150 17.71 7.72 11.20
C THR A 150 18.20 6.79 12.28
N LEU A 151 19.49 6.56 12.35
CA LEU A 151 20.15 5.91 13.48
C LEU A 151 21.32 6.80 13.86
N ASP A 152 21.00 8.06 14.16
CA ASP A 152 22.00 9.05 14.51
C ASP A 152 22.46 8.77 15.93
N ILE A 153 23.78 8.75 16.14
CA ILE A 153 24.37 8.50 17.45
C ILE A 153 24.86 9.83 18.01
N THR A 154 24.33 10.17 19.17
CA THR A 154 24.72 11.32 19.95
C THR A 154 25.50 10.84 21.17
N ILE A 155 26.60 11.51 21.49
CA ILE A 155 27.47 11.16 22.62
C ILE A 155 27.43 12.33 23.61
N SER A 156 27.18 12.02 24.88
CA SER A 156 27.21 12.96 25.98
C SER A 156 28.45 12.73 26.83
N ASP A 157 29.20 13.80 27.10
CA ASP A 157 30.34 13.83 28.02
C ASP A 157 30.33 15.09 28.92
N GLU A 158 31.43 15.34 29.63
CA GLU A 158 31.60 16.50 30.52
C GLU A 158 31.50 17.86 29.81
N ILE A 159 31.78 17.92 28.51
CA ILE A 159 31.77 19.13 27.68
C ILE A 159 30.36 19.36 27.11
N GLY A 160 29.58 18.29 26.97
CA GLY A 160 28.17 18.33 26.61
C GLY A 160 27.82 17.25 25.59
N GLU A 161 26.66 17.45 24.96
CA GLU A 161 26.11 16.50 24.00
C GLU A 161 26.51 16.90 22.56
N ARG A 162 27.13 15.96 21.84
CA ARG A 162 27.69 16.19 20.51
C ARG A 162 27.46 14.98 19.59
N PRO A 163 27.28 15.19 18.28
CA PRO A 163 27.23 14.10 17.32
C PRO A 163 28.52 13.26 17.30
N TYR A 164 28.39 11.94 17.10
CA TYR A 164 29.51 10.98 17.03
C TYR A 164 30.70 11.44 16.15
N HIS A 165 30.42 12.05 15.00
CA HIS A 165 31.46 12.45 14.03
C HIS A 165 32.39 13.58 14.50
N LEU A 166 32.11 14.22 15.65
CA LEU A 166 32.96 15.28 16.22
C LEU A 166 33.97 14.77 17.27
N PHE A 167 33.94 13.48 17.61
CA PHE A 167 34.80 12.90 18.65
C PHE A 167 36.19 12.53 18.11
N SER A 168 37.17 12.55 19.01
CA SER A 168 38.55 12.17 18.67
C SER A 168 38.65 10.67 18.32
N GLY A 169 39.73 10.26 17.64
CA GLY A 169 39.91 8.88 17.21
C GLY A 169 39.80 7.84 18.35
N GLY A 170 40.36 8.14 19.52
CA GLY A 170 40.30 7.23 20.67
C GLY A 170 38.92 7.14 21.34
N GLU A 171 38.17 8.25 21.38
CA GLU A 171 36.81 8.28 21.93
C GLU A 171 35.81 7.60 20.98
N ALA A 172 35.93 7.87 19.68
CA ALA A 172 35.19 7.18 18.65
C ALA A 172 35.47 5.67 18.69
N PHE A 173 36.73 5.28 18.89
CA PHE A 173 37.10 3.87 19.03
C PHE A 173 36.42 3.18 20.21
N ARG A 174 36.46 3.76 21.42
CA ARG A 174 35.78 3.19 22.61
C ARG A 174 34.28 3.05 22.37
N THR A 175 33.68 4.03 21.71
CA THR A 175 32.27 4.03 21.33
C THR A 175 31.94 2.91 20.35
N ASP A 176 32.71 2.79 19.26
CA ASP A 176 32.55 1.73 18.27
C ASP A 176 32.71 0.34 18.90
N PHE A 177 33.72 0.18 19.75
CA PHE A 177 34.00 -1.07 20.45
C PHE A 177 32.84 -1.47 21.35
N ALA A 178 32.36 -0.54 22.19
CA ALA A 178 31.21 -0.77 23.06
C ALA A 178 29.94 -1.12 22.25
N LEU A 179 29.66 -0.40 21.17
CA LEU A 179 28.48 -0.61 20.34
C LEU A 179 28.52 -1.97 19.61
N ARG A 180 29.68 -2.38 19.07
CA ARG A 180 29.85 -3.70 18.42
C ARG A 180 29.58 -4.84 19.38
N ILE A 181 30.06 -4.73 20.61
CA ILE A 181 29.87 -5.76 21.64
C ILE A 181 28.42 -5.75 22.12
N ALA A 182 27.85 -4.58 22.38
CA ALA A 182 26.43 -4.45 22.72
C ALA A 182 25.53 -5.12 21.69
N LEU A 183 25.74 -4.81 20.40
CA LEU A 183 25.01 -5.44 19.31
C LEU A 183 25.19 -6.96 19.31
N SER A 184 26.42 -7.45 19.49
CA SER A 184 26.71 -8.89 19.52
C SER A 184 26.02 -9.60 20.70
N LYS A 185 25.99 -8.97 21.89
CA LYS A 185 25.29 -9.48 23.08
C LYS A 185 23.78 -9.52 22.87
N VAL A 186 23.19 -8.44 22.35
CA VAL A 186 21.75 -8.36 22.05
C VAL A 186 21.34 -9.42 21.03
N LEU A 187 22.11 -9.57 19.95
CA LEU A 187 21.87 -10.60 18.92
C LEU A 187 21.93 -12.01 19.51
N ALA A 188 22.95 -12.31 20.32
CA ALA A 188 23.07 -13.61 20.97
C ALA A 188 21.87 -13.91 21.89
N ARG A 189 21.44 -12.93 22.72
CA ARG A 189 20.28 -13.07 23.61
C ARG A 189 18.99 -13.32 22.84
N ARG A 190 18.73 -12.56 21.77
CA ARG A 190 17.55 -12.74 20.90
C ARG A 190 17.53 -14.10 20.20
N ALA A 191 18.69 -14.67 19.91
CA ALA A 191 18.82 -16.04 19.40
C ALA A 191 18.65 -17.13 20.48
N GLY A 192 18.36 -16.76 21.74
CA GLY A 192 18.24 -17.71 22.85
C GLY A 192 19.59 -18.27 23.32
N SER A 193 20.67 -17.55 23.06
CA SER A 193 22.05 -17.95 23.37
C SER A 193 22.75 -16.88 24.21
N GLN A 194 23.93 -17.23 24.73
CA GLN A 194 24.82 -16.27 25.37
C GLN A 194 26.07 -16.12 24.51
N LEU A 195 26.58 -14.89 24.41
CA LEU A 195 27.86 -14.63 23.74
C LEU A 195 28.98 -15.06 24.68
N ARG A 196 29.42 -16.32 24.56
CA ARG A 196 30.45 -16.92 25.43
C ARG A 196 31.87 -16.70 24.90
N THR A 197 32.01 -16.51 23.59
CA THR A 197 33.31 -16.35 22.92
C THR A 197 33.29 -15.08 22.08
N LEU A 198 34.31 -14.25 22.26
CA LEU A 198 34.57 -13.08 21.43
C LEU A 198 35.86 -13.30 20.64
N ILE A 199 35.79 -13.17 19.32
CA ILE A 199 36.95 -13.24 18.43
C ILE A 199 37.13 -11.87 17.80
N ILE A 200 38.34 -11.32 17.88
CA ILE A 200 38.68 -10.05 17.25
C ILE A 200 39.86 -10.26 16.32
N ASP A 201 39.66 -9.98 15.04
CA ASP A 201 40.65 -10.20 13.99
C ASP A 201 41.13 -8.86 13.41
N GLU A 202 42.41 -8.54 13.60
CA GLU A 202 43.13 -7.43 12.98
C GLU A 202 42.39 -6.07 13.00
N GLY A 203 41.58 -5.83 14.03
CA GLY A 203 40.72 -4.65 14.14
C GLY A 203 41.43 -3.37 14.59
N PHE A 204 42.76 -3.42 14.77
CA PHE A 204 43.48 -2.46 15.62
C PHE A 204 44.72 -1.81 14.98
N GLY A 205 45.12 -2.24 13.78
CA GLY A 205 46.37 -1.82 13.13
C GLY A 205 46.46 -0.33 12.74
N THR A 206 45.37 0.42 12.84
CA THR A 206 45.31 1.86 12.51
C THR A 206 45.33 2.77 13.74
N GLN A 207 45.44 2.21 14.95
CA GLN A 207 45.40 3.00 16.18
C GLN A 207 46.76 3.65 16.47
N ASP A 208 46.72 4.90 16.95
CA ASP A 208 47.89 5.55 17.53
C ASP A 208 48.21 4.94 18.91
N LYS A 209 49.35 5.32 19.51
CA LYS A 209 49.76 4.78 20.83
C LYS A 209 48.68 4.93 21.88
N ARG A 210 47.97 6.07 21.88
CA ARG A 210 46.88 6.35 22.81
C ARG A 210 45.67 5.45 22.55
N GLY A 211 45.28 5.26 21.29
CA GLY A 211 44.21 4.32 20.91
C GLY A 211 44.53 2.88 21.29
N LEU A 212 45.80 2.49 21.20
CA LEU A 212 46.27 1.15 21.59
C LEU A 212 46.20 0.92 23.10
N GLU A 213 46.57 1.91 23.91
CA GLU A 213 46.38 1.87 25.36
C GLU A 213 44.90 1.78 25.73
N CYS A 214 44.05 2.62 25.11
CA CYS A 214 42.60 2.56 25.30
C CYS A 214 42.03 1.18 24.96
N LEU A 215 42.54 0.56 23.91
CA LEU A 215 42.13 -0.76 23.49
C LEU A 215 42.54 -1.83 24.51
N LYS A 216 43.77 -1.79 25.01
CA LYS A 216 44.23 -2.73 26.04
C LYS A 216 43.32 -2.69 27.26
N GLU A 217 43.05 -1.48 27.75
CA GLU A 217 42.12 -1.24 28.86
C GLU A 217 40.74 -1.84 28.52
N ALA A 218 40.23 -1.59 27.32
CA ALA A 218 38.91 -2.06 26.93
C ALA A 218 38.80 -3.58 26.82
N ILE A 219 39.82 -4.23 26.25
CA ILE A 219 39.93 -5.69 26.19
C ILE A 219 39.98 -6.27 27.60
N GLN A 220 40.84 -5.74 28.48
CA GLN A 220 40.98 -6.26 29.84
C GLN A 220 39.68 -6.10 30.62
N GLU A 221 39.04 -4.94 30.51
CA GLU A 221 37.78 -4.68 31.18
C GLU A 221 36.71 -5.67 30.71
N ILE A 222 36.56 -5.87 29.41
CA ILE A 222 35.49 -6.72 28.88
C ILE A 222 35.80 -8.21 28.84
N SER A 223 37.06 -8.62 29.00
CA SER A 223 37.47 -10.03 29.00
C SER A 223 36.67 -10.87 30.00
N ARG A 224 36.23 -10.27 31.11
CA ARG A 224 35.43 -10.91 32.17
C ARG A 224 34.00 -11.25 31.76
N ASP A 225 33.51 -10.66 30.68
CA ASP A 225 32.16 -10.89 30.17
C ASP A 225 32.09 -12.15 29.29
N PHE A 226 33.23 -12.76 28.97
CA PHE A 226 33.37 -13.87 28.03
C PHE A 226 34.14 -15.03 28.67
N ASP A 227 33.77 -16.26 28.31
CA ASP A 227 34.53 -17.46 28.71
C ASP A 227 35.85 -17.56 27.94
N MET A 228 35.86 -17.06 26.70
CA MET A 228 37.05 -17.06 25.85
C MET A 228 37.09 -15.80 25.00
N LEU A 229 38.20 -15.06 25.10
CA LEU A 229 38.52 -13.94 24.23
C LEU A 229 39.73 -14.33 23.37
N LEU A 230 39.55 -14.36 22.05
CA LEU A 230 40.63 -14.62 21.09
C LEU A 230 40.91 -13.36 20.29
N VAL A 231 42.15 -12.86 20.35
CA VAL A 231 42.58 -11.70 19.57
C VAL A 231 43.68 -12.10 18.61
N VAL A 232 43.46 -11.84 17.32
CA VAL A 232 44.43 -12.01 16.24
C VAL A 232 44.97 -10.62 15.91
N THR A 233 46.28 -10.42 16.11
CA THR A 233 46.92 -9.13 15.88
C THR A 233 48.42 -9.30 15.61
N HIS A 234 48.94 -8.49 14.71
CA HIS A 234 50.38 -8.32 14.47
C HIS A 234 51.02 -7.27 15.40
N LEU A 235 50.23 -6.57 16.22
CA LEU A 235 50.74 -5.52 17.12
C LEU A 235 51.39 -6.14 18.36
N ALA A 236 52.71 -6.00 18.45
CA ALA A 236 53.50 -6.53 19.57
C ALA A 236 53.00 -6.00 20.93
N GLU A 237 52.59 -4.72 20.99
CA GLU A 237 52.17 -4.10 22.25
C GLU A 237 50.90 -4.74 22.82
N LEU A 238 50.02 -5.33 22.00
CA LEU A 238 48.82 -6.03 22.48
C LEU A 238 49.12 -7.40 23.06
N GLN A 239 50.28 -7.99 22.76
CA GLN A 239 50.59 -9.37 23.18
C GLN A 239 50.71 -9.45 24.71
N ASP A 240 51.30 -8.42 25.34
CA ASP A 240 51.64 -8.40 26.77
C ASP A 240 50.44 -8.39 27.73
N ILE A 241 49.22 -8.18 27.23
CA ILE A 241 48.02 -8.20 28.07
C ILE A 241 47.34 -9.57 28.10
N PHE A 242 47.79 -10.52 27.27
CA PHE A 242 47.21 -11.86 27.20
C PHE A 242 48.12 -12.90 27.87
N PRO A 243 47.58 -13.71 28.81
CA PRO A 243 48.37 -14.71 29.52
C PRO A 243 48.80 -15.88 28.62
N VAL A 244 48.10 -16.10 27.51
CA VAL A 244 48.38 -17.18 26.55
C VAL A 244 48.41 -16.58 25.15
N GLN A 245 49.47 -16.89 24.41
CA GLN A 245 49.70 -16.39 23.05
C GLN A 245 49.91 -17.57 22.10
N ILE A 246 49.39 -17.44 20.89
CA ILE A 246 49.67 -18.36 19.78
C ILE A 246 50.58 -17.60 18.81
N ALA A 247 51.89 -17.78 18.94
CA ALA A 247 52.87 -17.12 18.10
C ALA A 247 52.95 -17.85 16.76
N VAL A 248 52.56 -17.18 15.67
CA VAL A 248 52.59 -17.74 14.31
C VAL A 248 53.80 -17.19 13.55
N THR A 249 54.63 -18.09 13.03
CA THR A 249 55.82 -17.76 12.24
C THR A 249 55.75 -18.39 10.85
N LYS A 250 56.26 -17.70 9.84
CA LYS A 250 56.30 -18.21 8.46
C LYS A 250 57.67 -18.82 8.18
N ASP A 251 57.71 -20.13 7.98
CA ASP A 251 58.90 -20.85 7.53
C ASP A 251 58.95 -20.84 5.98
N PRO A 252 60.05 -20.37 5.35
CA PRO A 252 60.16 -20.31 3.89
C PRO A 252 60.05 -21.65 3.17
N ALA A 253 60.39 -22.76 3.82
CA ALA A 253 60.39 -24.11 3.24
C ALA A 253 59.18 -24.95 3.68
N LEU A 254 58.75 -24.80 4.94
CA LEU A 254 57.72 -25.65 5.54
C LEU A 254 56.34 -24.97 5.65
N GLY A 255 56.24 -23.67 5.36
CA GLY A 255 54.99 -22.90 5.49
C GLY A 255 54.77 -22.32 6.88
N SER A 256 53.53 -21.97 7.23
CA SER A 256 53.22 -21.37 8.54
C SER A 256 53.30 -22.39 9.67
N ARG A 257 53.96 -22.02 10.77
CA ARG A 257 54.07 -22.79 12.02
C ARG A 257 53.56 -21.95 13.19
N PHE A 258 53.16 -22.60 14.27
CA PHE A 258 52.77 -21.90 15.50
C PHE A 258 53.37 -22.55 16.73
N GLU A 259 53.55 -21.76 17.78
CA GLU A 259 53.87 -22.21 19.13
C GLU A 259 52.94 -21.52 20.14
N VAL A 260 52.64 -22.22 21.24
CA VAL A 260 51.85 -21.66 22.33
C VAL A 260 52.81 -21.15 23.40
N VAL A 261 52.76 -19.86 23.67
CA VAL A 261 53.58 -19.18 24.66
C VAL A 261 52.69 -18.82 25.84
N HIS A 262 53.11 -19.21 27.04
CA HIS A 262 52.46 -18.82 28.29
C HIS A 262 53.26 -17.69 28.92
N GLN A 263 52.65 -16.53 29.14
CA GLN A 263 53.28 -15.46 29.91
C GLN A 263 53.23 -15.81 31.40
N ALA A 264 54.34 -15.58 32.11
CA ALA A 264 54.53 -15.88 33.52
C ALA A 264 53.91 -14.82 34.43
#